data_AF-A0A396GN61-F1
#
_entry.id   AF-A0A396GN61-F1
#
_cell.length_a   1.000
_cell.length_b   1.000
_cell.length_c   1.000
_cell.angle_alpha   90.00
_cell.angle_beta   90.00
_cell.angle_gamma   90.00
#
_symmetry.space_group_name_H-M   'P 1'
#
loop_
_entity.id
_entity.type
_entity.pdbx_description
1 polymer ?
#
loop_
_entity_poly.entity_id
_entity_poly.type
_entity_poly.pdbx_seq_one_letter_code
_entity_poly.pdbx_strand_id
1 'polypeptide(L)'
;MSPDWPSTASDLPHIDELAKIFTCSICLEIFFEPCTTRCGHSFCIKCFQSSIYKSGRSCPLCRQSISTGESYKLNTVLWNTVKLMFPREVEGRKTMHALDRPKDLSAQFCDSLEFLVKWDKCMYLALAGISASTIAVHIWAMFTMNR
;
A
#
# COMPACT_ATOMS: atom_id res chain seq x y z
N MET A 1 13.28 49.80 -7.44
CA MET A 1 12.86 49.15 -6.18
C MET A 1 12.57 47.71 -6.53
N SER A 2 13.45 46.78 -6.14
CA SER A 2 13.26 45.35 -6.40
C SER A 2 12.15 44.85 -5.47
N PRO A 3 11.26 43.95 -5.92
CA PRO A 3 10.28 43.36 -5.01
C PRO A 3 11.03 42.48 -4.00
N ASP A 4 10.76 42.70 -2.72
CA ASP A 4 11.24 41.85 -1.63
C ASP A 4 10.67 40.44 -1.82
N TRP A 5 11.42 39.58 -2.50
CA TRP A 5 11.05 38.17 -2.64
C TRP A 5 11.31 37.46 -1.30
N PRO A 6 10.35 36.69 -0.78
CA PRO A 6 10.51 36.00 0.51
C PRO A 6 11.72 35.07 0.48
N SER A 7 12.55 35.16 1.52
CA SER A 7 13.82 34.41 1.63
C SER A 7 13.60 32.95 2.00
N THR A 8 12.42 32.59 2.51
CA THR A 8 12.06 31.22 2.87
C THR A 8 10.63 30.89 2.46
N ALA A 9 10.34 29.60 2.22
CA ALA A 9 8.99 29.12 1.88
C ALA A 9 7.95 29.39 2.99
N SER A 10 8.39 29.57 4.23
CA SER A 10 7.54 29.94 5.37
C SER A 10 7.05 31.39 5.36
N ASP A 11 7.67 32.26 4.56
CA ASP A 11 7.32 33.68 4.47
C ASP A 11 6.37 33.99 3.29
N LEU A 12 5.92 32.94 2.58
CA LEU A 12 4.97 33.09 1.48
C LEU A 12 3.60 33.48 2.06
N PRO A 13 3.03 34.66 1.70
CA PRO A 13 1.62 34.88 1.93
C PRO A 13 0.87 33.75 1.21
N HIS A 14 -0.13 33.14 1.86
CA HIS A 14 -0.95 32.03 1.34
C HIS A 14 -0.41 30.58 1.52
N ILE A 15 0.53 30.33 2.43
CA ILE A 15 0.98 28.95 2.73
C ILE A 15 -0.19 27.99 3.10
N ASP A 16 -1.22 28.49 3.78
CA ASP A 16 -2.41 27.71 4.14
C ASP A 16 -3.27 27.33 2.92
N GLU A 17 -3.31 28.19 1.92
CA GLU A 17 -4.03 27.93 0.68
C GLU A 17 -3.25 26.94 -0.19
N LEU A 18 -1.92 27.08 -0.21
CA LEU A 18 -1.03 26.08 -0.82
C LEU A 18 -1.19 24.72 -0.14
N ALA A 19 -1.26 24.65 1.19
CA ALA A 19 -1.45 23.39 1.91
C ALA A 19 -2.70 22.64 1.44
N LYS A 20 -3.80 23.34 1.18
CA LYS A 20 -5.03 22.74 0.63
C LYS A 20 -4.81 22.11 -0.75
N ILE A 21 -4.03 22.75 -1.61
CA ILE A 21 -3.70 22.24 -2.96
C ILE A 21 -2.87 20.96 -2.88
N PHE A 22 -1.98 20.86 -1.89
CA PHE A 22 -1.10 19.71 -1.68
C PHE A 22 -1.67 18.65 -0.72
N THR A 23 -2.95 18.72 -0.38
CA THR A 23 -3.63 17.78 0.50
C THR A 23 -4.27 16.63 -0.28
N CYS A 24 -4.05 15.41 0.17
CA CYS A 24 -4.71 14.22 -0.35
C CYS A 24 -6.17 14.18 0.09
N SER A 25 -7.10 14.10 -0.86
CA SER A 25 -8.54 14.09 -0.56
C SER A 25 -9.06 12.82 0.13
N ILE A 26 -8.21 11.79 0.30
CA ILE A 26 -8.58 10.53 0.94
C ILE A 26 -8.17 10.54 2.42
N CYS A 27 -6.89 10.83 2.72
CA CYS A 27 -6.40 10.87 4.10
C CYS A 27 -6.45 12.26 4.74
N LEU A 28 -6.77 13.30 3.97
CA LEU A 28 -6.87 14.70 4.41
C LEU A 28 -5.56 15.26 4.99
N GLU A 29 -4.43 14.70 4.57
CA GLU A 29 -3.08 15.13 4.94
C GLU A 29 -2.31 15.54 3.69
N ILE A 30 -1.20 16.28 3.87
CA ILE A 30 -0.25 16.56 2.78
C ILE A 30 0.16 15.26 2.08
N PHE A 31 0.25 15.33 0.76
CA PHE A 31 0.60 14.20 -0.09
C PHE A 31 1.89 13.50 0.38
N PHE A 32 1.86 12.17 0.40
CA PHE A 32 3.03 11.33 0.64
C PHE A 32 3.14 10.33 -0.51
N GLU A 33 4.24 10.42 -1.26
CA GLU A 33 4.45 9.65 -2.49
C GLU A 33 3.21 9.69 -3.42
N PRO A 34 2.83 10.88 -3.94
CA PRO A 34 1.60 11.03 -4.69
C PRO A 34 1.66 10.35 -6.06
N CYS A 35 0.56 9.73 -6.49
CA CYS A 35 0.32 9.32 -7.87
C CYS A 35 -0.79 10.16 -8.50
N THR A 36 -0.65 10.45 -9.79
CA THR A 36 -1.66 11.20 -10.56
C THR A 36 -2.31 10.27 -11.58
N THR A 37 -3.64 10.23 -11.54
CA THR A 37 -4.46 9.42 -12.46
C THR A 37 -4.60 10.13 -13.82
N ARG A 38 -5.01 9.39 -14.86
CA ARG A 38 -5.22 9.98 -16.20
C ARG A 38 -6.28 11.08 -16.25
N CYS A 39 -7.20 11.12 -15.29
CA CYS A 39 -8.17 12.20 -15.16
C CYS A 39 -7.61 13.45 -14.47
N GLY A 40 -6.32 13.46 -14.10
CA GLY A 40 -5.64 14.62 -13.49
C GLY A 40 -5.68 14.68 -11.97
N HIS A 41 -6.49 13.84 -11.30
CA HIS A 41 -6.55 13.82 -9.85
C HIS A 41 -5.36 13.08 -9.22
N SER A 42 -4.85 13.63 -8.12
CA SER A 42 -3.69 13.10 -7.39
C SER A 42 -4.06 12.64 -5.99
N PHE A 43 -3.41 11.57 -5.54
CA PHE A 43 -3.65 10.90 -4.26
C PHE A 43 -2.32 10.33 -3.74
N CYS A 44 -2.18 10.08 -2.44
CA CYS A 44 -1.07 9.24 -1.96
C CYS A 44 -1.20 7.83 -2.57
N ILE A 45 -0.09 7.21 -3.00
CA ILE A 45 -0.12 5.87 -3.62
C ILE A 45 -0.88 4.86 -2.76
N LYS A 46 -0.59 4.81 -1.44
CA LYS A 46 -1.26 3.90 -0.50
C LYS A 46 -2.77 4.16 -0.40
N CYS A 47 -3.17 5.43 -0.34
CA CYS A 47 -4.58 5.80 -0.26
C CYS A 47 -5.33 5.39 -1.53
N PHE A 48 -4.75 5.65 -2.68
CA PHE A 48 -5.34 5.29 -3.96
C PHE A 48 -5.43 3.77 -4.13
N GLN A 49 -4.37 3.02 -3.81
CA GLN A 49 -4.35 1.55 -3.78
C GLN A 49 -5.43 0.97 -2.87
N SER A 50 -5.58 1.51 -1.66
CA SER A 50 -6.64 1.06 -0.73
C SER A 50 -8.03 1.33 -1.29
N SER A 51 -8.24 2.50 -1.92
CA SER A 51 -9.52 2.86 -2.51
C SER A 51 -9.89 1.96 -3.68
N ILE A 52 -8.98 1.68 -4.62
CA ILE A 52 -9.28 0.79 -5.74
C ILE A 52 -9.54 -0.65 -5.29
N TYR A 53 -8.90 -1.10 -4.21
CA TYR A 53 -9.11 -2.42 -3.63
C TYR A 53 -10.50 -2.53 -2.97
N LYS A 54 -10.92 -1.50 -2.24
CA LYS A 54 -12.19 -1.50 -1.48
C LYS A 54 -13.41 -1.10 -2.32
N SER A 55 -13.24 -0.19 -3.27
CA SER A 55 -14.34 0.51 -3.95
C SER A 55 -14.32 0.34 -5.48
N GLY A 56 -13.39 -0.46 -6.01
CA GLY A 56 -13.27 -0.74 -7.43
C GLY A 56 -12.39 0.26 -8.19
N ARG A 57 -12.05 -0.08 -9.44
CA ARG A 57 -11.06 0.64 -10.27
C ARG A 57 -11.60 1.93 -10.89
N SER A 58 -11.92 2.91 -10.06
CA SER A 58 -12.36 4.24 -10.50
C SER A 58 -11.68 5.34 -9.70
N CYS A 59 -11.60 6.54 -10.27
CA CYS A 59 -11.08 7.71 -9.57
C CYS A 59 -12.00 8.06 -8.39
N PRO A 60 -11.49 8.20 -7.16
CA PRO A 60 -12.30 8.54 -5.98
C PRO A 60 -13.00 9.91 -6.06
N LEU A 61 -12.49 10.83 -6.88
CA LEU A 61 -13.04 12.18 -7.02
C LEU A 61 -14.04 12.30 -8.17
N CYS A 62 -13.67 11.90 -9.38
CA CYS A 62 -14.51 12.09 -10.57
C CYS A 62 -15.13 10.80 -11.12
N ARG A 63 -14.88 9.65 -10.50
CA ARG A 63 -15.42 8.33 -10.89
C ARG A 63 -15.00 7.82 -12.28
N GLN A 64 -14.08 8.50 -12.96
CA GLN A 64 -13.52 8.02 -14.23
C GLN A 64 -12.87 6.64 -14.03
N SER A 65 -13.19 5.70 -14.93
CA SER A 65 -12.67 4.32 -14.90
C SER A 65 -11.16 4.29 -15.11
N ILE A 66 -10.50 3.34 -14.44
CA ILE A 66 -9.05 3.19 -14.43
C ILE A 66 -8.69 1.81 -14.98
N SER A 67 -7.97 1.81 -16.10
CA SER A 67 -7.71 0.59 -16.88
C SER A 67 -6.91 -0.43 -16.08
N THR A 68 -7.16 -1.73 -16.34
CA THR A 68 -6.65 -2.85 -15.52
C THR A 68 -5.11 -2.96 -15.51
N GLY A 69 -4.44 -2.44 -16.54
CA GLY A 69 -2.99 -2.43 -16.70
C GLY A 69 -2.29 -1.13 -16.31
N GLU A 70 -3.02 -0.10 -15.85
CA GLU A 70 -2.37 1.13 -15.40
C GLU A 70 -1.66 0.93 -14.05
N SER A 71 -0.34 1.09 -14.08
CA SER A 71 0.46 1.26 -12.86
C SER A 71 0.32 2.69 -12.36
N TYR A 72 -0.06 2.85 -11.09
CA TYR A 72 -0.11 4.13 -10.39
C TYR A 72 1.30 4.52 -9.96
N LYS A 73 2.02 5.15 -10.89
CA LYS A 73 3.41 5.61 -10.70
C LYS A 73 3.47 6.86 -9.83
N LEU A 74 4.57 7.00 -9.10
CA LEU A 74 4.91 8.21 -8.37
C LEU A 74 4.98 9.40 -9.35
N ASN A 75 4.24 10.45 -9.05
CA ASN A 75 4.42 11.74 -9.69
C ASN A 75 5.64 12.42 -9.05
N THR A 76 6.82 12.20 -9.64
CA THR A 76 8.09 12.69 -9.12
C THR A 76 8.13 14.22 -8.99
N VAL A 77 7.51 14.95 -9.93
CA VAL A 77 7.48 16.42 -9.89
C VAL A 77 6.66 16.88 -8.69
N LEU A 78 5.42 16.40 -8.57
CA LEU A 78 4.56 16.74 -7.44
C LEU A 78 5.21 16.32 -6.11
N TRP A 79 5.85 15.16 -6.06
CA TRP A 79 6.53 14.71 -4.86
C TRP A 79 7.71 15.60 -4.46
N ASN A 80 8.52 16.02 -5.42
CA ASN A 80 9.63 16.92 -5.18
C ASN A 80 9.13 18.30 -4.72
N THR A 81 8.07 18.83 -5.33
CA THR A 81 7.45 20.08 -4.89
C THR A 81 6.95 19.98 -3.45
N VAL A 82 6.24 18.90 -3.10
CA VAL A 82 5.75 18.70 -1.72
C VAL A 82 6.90 18.64 -0.72
N LYS A 83 8.00 17.93 -1.04
CA LYS A 83 9.19 17.88 -0.16
C LYS A 83 9.85 19.24 0.05
N LEU A 84 9.84 20.12 -0.96
CA LEU A 84 10.42 21.45 -0.86
C LEU A 84 9.52 22.40 -0.04
N MET A 85 8.21 22.33 -0.25
CA MET A 85 7.25 23.26 0.34
C MET A 85 6.80 22.84 1.75
N PHE A 86 6.71 21.53 2.03
CA PHE A 86 6.17 20.96 3.27
C PHE A 86 7.12 19.90 3.88
N PRO A 87 8.39 20.25 4.16
CA PRO A 87 9.38 19.28 4.64
C PRO A 87 9.03 18.69 6.01
N ARG A 88 8.39 19.45 6.90
CA ARG A 88 8.02 19.01 8.25
C ARG A 88 6.92 17.96 8.22
N GLU A 89 5.91 18.19 7.40
CA GLU A 89 4.75 17.33 7.20
C GLU A 89 5.18 16.02 6.56
N VAL A 90 6.08 16.09 5.56
CA VAL A 90 6.67 14.89 4.95
C VAL A 90 7.44 14.07 5.97
N GLU A 91 8.25 14.71 6.83
CA GLU A 91 9.01 13.99 7.86
C GLU A 91 8.08 13.35 8.90
N GLY A 92 7.05 14.06 9.35
CA GLY A 92 6.01 13.51 10.22
C GLY A 92 5.33 12.28 9.62
N ARG A 93 5.09 12.28 8.31
CA ARG A 93 4.53 11.11 7.62
C ARG A 93 5.52 9.96 7.47
N LYS A 94 6.82 10.22 7.33
CA LYS A 94 7.84 9.16 7.29
C LYS A 94 7.89 8.39 8.60
N THR A 95 7.80 9.07 9.75
CA THR A 95 7.83 8.39 11.05
C THR A 95 6.60 7.50 11.24
N MET A 96 5.40 7.98 10.88
CA MET A 96 4.18 7.16 10.88
C MET A 96 4.31 5.94 9.96
N HIS A 97 4.82 6.13 8.74
CA HIS A 97 5.03 5.02 7.80
C HIS A 97 6.19 4.08 8.17
N ALA A 98 7.16 4.54 8.96
CA ALA A 98 8.22 3.70 9.53
C ALA A 98 7.70 2.85 10.69
N LEU A 99 6.66 3.29 11.39
CA LEU A 99 5.94 2.50 12.40
C LEU A 99 4.97 1.49 11.77
N ASP A 100 4.33 1.85 10.65
CA ASP A 100 3.53 0.92 9.83
C ASP A 100 4.38 -0.08 9.03
N ARG A 101 5.66 0.24 8.79
CA ARG A 101 6.58 -0.71 8.18
C ARG A 101 6.72 -1.84 9.19
N PRO A 102 6.44 -3.09 8.81
CA PRO A 102 6.76 -4.19 9.68
C PRO A 102 8.26 -4.15 9.99
N LYS A 103 8.59 -3.79 11.23
CA LYS A 103 9.89 -4.08 11.81
C LYS A 103 9.98 -5.60 11.72
N ASP A 104 10.90 -6.09 10.90
CA ASP A 104 11.08 -7.50 10.53
C ASP A 104 10.07 -8.10 9.52
N LEU A 105 10.43 -7.95 8.23
CA LEU A 105 10.08 -8.95 7.21
C LEU A 105 10.79 -10.31 7.43
N SER A 106 11.64 -10.43 8.46
CA SER A 106 12.11 -11.69 9.03
C SER A 106 11.16 -12.25 10.11
N ALA A 107 10.16 -11.48 10.58
CA ALA A 107 9.21 -11.91 11.61
C ALA A 107 7.76 -11.97 11.09
N GLN A 108 7.43 -11.34 9.96
CA GLN A 108 6.09 -11.39 9.37
C GLN A 108 5.89 -12.45 8.28
N PHE A 109 6.82 -13.40 8.18
CA PHE A 109 6.61 -14.64 7.42
C PHE A 109 6.35 -15.85 8.33
N CYS A 110 5.96 -15.65 9.60
CA CYS A 110 5.62 -16.74 10.51
C CYS A 110 4.11 -17.00 10.69
N ASP A 111 3.21 -16.07 10.35
CA ASP A 111 1.78 -16.22 10.73
C ASP A 111 0.79 -16.45 9.57
N SER A 112 1.26 -16.78 8.36
CA SER A 112 0.37 -17.32 7.30
C SER A 112 1.05 -18.25 6.28
N LEU A 113 2.18 -18.85 6.66
CA LEU A 113 2.70 -20.06 6.00
C LEU A 113 2.45 -21.35 6.80
N GLU A 114 1.63 -21.32 7.85
CA GLU A 114 1.16 -22.57 8.49
C GLU A 114 0.13 -23.32 7.64
N PHE A 115 -0.50 -22.68 6.65
CA PHE A 115 -1.49 -23.35 5.79
C PHE A 115 -0.94 -23.95 4.50
N LEU A 116 0.26 -23.54 4.05
CA LEU A 116 0.82 -23.98 2.76
C LEU A 116 2.15 -24.75 2.86
N VAL A 117 2.77 -24.87 4.05
CA VAL A 117 3.95 -25.74 4.24
C VAL A 117 3.60 -27.08 4.91
N LYS A 118 2.36 -27.27 5.39
CA LYS A 118 1.94 -28.56 5.99
C LYS A 118 1.70 -29.67 4.95
N TRP A 119 1.65 -29.36 3.66
CA TRP A 119 1.49 -30.36 2.59
C TRP A 119 2.79 -30.77 1.89
N ASP A 120 3.93 -30.12 2.17
CA ASP A 120 5.22 -30.53 1.57
C ASP A 120 6.06 -31.48 2.43
N LYS A 121 5.61 -31.80 3.66
CA LYS A 121 6.21 -32.90 4.46
C LYS A 121 5.51 -34.25 4.33
N CYS A 122 4.29 -34.30 3.79
CA CYS A 122 3.65 -35.58 3.45
C CYS A 122 4.16 -36.12 2.10
N MET A 123 4.54 -35.25 1.17
CA MET A 123 5.14 -35.70 -0.09
C MET A 123 6.53 -36.34 0.13
N TYR A 124 7.31 -35.86 1.10
CA TYR A 124 8.62 -36.44 1.43
C TYR A 124 8.56 -37.72 2.29
N LEU A 125 7.43 -38.02 2.93
CA LEU A 125 7.22 -39.30 3.64
C LEU A 125 6.52 -40.36 2.77
N ALA A 126 6.06 -40.01 1.57
CA ALA A 126 5.51 -40.95 0.58
C ALA A 126 6.57 -41.66 -0.27
N LEU A 127 7.88 -41.49 0.01
CA LEU A 127 8.95 -42.27 -0.62
C LEU A 127 9.50 -43.40 0.27
N ALA A 128 8.93 -43.60 1.46
CA ALA A 128 9.30 -44.68 2.36
C ALA A 128 8.14 -45.67 2.60
N GLY A 129 7.83 -46.48 1.58
CA GLY A 129 7.43 -47.88 1.78
C GLY A 129 6.07 -48.23 2.40
N ILE A 130 5.05 -47.36 2.40
CA ILE A 130 3.71 -47.72 2.92
C ILE A 130 2.79 -48.14 1.76
N SER A 131 2.10 -49.28 1.92
CA SER A 131 1.20 -49.81 0.89
C SER A 131 -0.09 -48.99 0.75
N ALA A 132 -0.63 -48.95 -0.47
CA ALA A 132 -1.77 -48.11 -0.85
C ALA A 132 -3.04 -48.34 0.00
N SER A 133 -3.18 -49.53 0.61
CA SER A 133 -4.33 -49.90 1.44
C SER A 133 -4.42 -49.08 2.73
N THR A 134 -3.30 -48.66 3.31
CA THR A 134 -3.25 -47.93 4.58
C THR A 134 -3.64 -46.46 4.41
N ILE A 135 -3.36 -45.87 3.24
CA ILE A 135 -3.66 -44.47 2.93
C ILE A 135 -5.18 -44.25 2.81
N ALA A 136 -5.91 -45.21 2.24
CA ALA A 136 -7.36 -45.12 2.08
C ALA A 136 -8.11 -45.12 3.42
N VAL A 137 -7.64 -45.87 4.43
CA VAL A 137 -8.24 -45.92 5.78
C VAL A 137 -8.07 -44.58 6.50
N HIS A 138 -6.91 -43.92 6.33
CA HIS A 138 -6.66 -42.61 6.92
C HIS A 138 -7.48 -41.49 6.27
N ILE A 139 -7.63 -41.51 4.94
CA ILE A 139 -8.44 -40.50 4.22
C ILE A 139 -9.93 -40.64 4.59
N TRP A 140 -10.44 -41.87 4.73
CA TRP A 140 -11.83 -42.10 5.14
C TRP A 140 -12.10 -41.68 6.60
N ALA A 141 -11.17 -41.97 7.53
CA ALA A 141 -11.27 -41.54 8.93
C ALA A 141 -11.25 -40.00 9.08
N MET A 142 -10.49 -39.30 8.23
CA MET A 142 -10.46 -37.84 8.23
C MET A 142 -11.74 -37.21 7.67
N PHE A 143 -12.43 -37.88 6.74
CA PHE A 143 -13.70 -37.41 6.21
C PHE A 143 -14.89 -37.64 7.15
N THR A 144 -14.85 -38.65 8.03
CA THR A 144 -15.92 -38.94 8.99
C THR A 144 -15.81 -38.16 10.30
N MET A 145 -14.62 -37.69 10.67
CA MET A 145 -14.40 -36.88 11.88
C MET A 145 -14.62 -35.38 11.70
N ASN A 146 -14.88 -34.90 10.47
CA ASN A 146 -15.13 -33.49 10.17
C ASN A 146 -16.56 -33.23 9.68
N ARG A 147 -17.53 -34.01 10.17
CA ARG A 147 -18.97 -33.79 10.00
C ARG A 147 -19.67 -33.74 11.35
#